data_AF-A0A7Z9HXR2-F1
#
_entry.id   AF-A0A7Z9HXR2-F1
#
_cell.length_a   1.000
_cell.length_b   1.000
_cell.length_c   1.000
_cell.angle_alpha   90.00
_cell.angle_beta   90.00
_cell.angle_gamma   90.00
#
_symmetry.space_group_name_H-M   'P 1'
#
loop_
_entity.id
_entity.type
_entity.pdbx_description
1 polymer ?
#
loop_
_entity_poly.entity_id
_entity_poly.type
_entity_poly.pdbx_seq_one_letter_code
_entity_poly.pdbx_strand_id
1 'polypeptide(L)' 'MEKFKYANVMEIPVLEKVVVNVGCGDANTEPRLLEAAMTELGVITGQKPSSRRARKSISNFKLREGQNIGCMVTLRNDR' A
#
# COMPACT_ATOMS: atom_id res chain seq x y z
N MET A 1 -19.08 -25.99 -2.75
CA MET A 1 -18.47 -26.99 -3.64
C MET A 1 -19.26 -27.20 -4.92
N GLU A 2 -20.60 -27.14 -4.90
CA GLU A 2 -21.44 -27.52 -6.05
C GLU A 2 -21.40 -26.57 -7.25
N LYS A 3 -21.23 -25.26 -7.06
CA LYS A 3 -21.19 -24.29 -8.19
C LYS A 3 -19.95 -24.44 -9.09
N PHE A 4 -18.82 -24.86 -8.54
CA PHE A 4 -17.54 -24.86 -9.26
C PHE A 4 -16.86 -26.24 -9.32
N LYS A 5 -17.46 -27.28 -8.70
CA LYS A 5 -17.01 -28.68 -8.74
C LYS A 5 -15.50 -28.86 -8.46
N TYR A 6 -14.99 -28.18 -7.43
CA TYR A 6 -13.61 -28.35 -6.98
C TYR A 6 -13.37 -29.78 -6.48
N ALA A 7 -12.22 -30.36 -6.84
CA ALA A 7 -11.82 -31.71 -6.44
C ALA A 7 -11.17 -31.72 -5.05
N ASN A 8 -10.64 -30.57 -4.63
CA ASN A 8 -9.96 -30.40 -3.35
C ASN A 8 -10.49 -29.15 -2.63
N VAL A 9 -10.65 -29.25 -1.30
CA VAL A 9 -11.12 -28.14 -0.44
C VAL A 9 -10.18 -26.93 -0.53
N MET A 10 -8.88 -27.16 -0.73
CA MET A 10 -7.87 -26.09 -0.84
C MET A 10 -7.93 -25.31 -2.16
N GLU A 11 -8.71 -25.75 -3.15
CA GLU A 11 -8.91 -25.02 -4.43
C GLU A 11 -9.91 -23.87 -4.27
N ILE A 12 -10.60 -23.79 -3.14
CA ILE A 12 -11.56 -22.72 -2.87
C ILE A 12 -10.78 -21.39 -2.79
N PRO A 13 -11.10 -20.39 -3.64
CA PRO A 13 -10.41 -19.12 -3.61
C PRO A 13 -10.67 -18.39 -2.30
N VAL A 14 -9.60 -17.99 -1.62
CA VAL A 14 -9.64 -17.23 -0.37
C VAL A 14 -8.99 -15.86 -0.56
N LEU A 15 -9.48 -14.87 0.18
CA LEU A 15 -8.87 -13.54 0.21
C LEU A 15 -7.60 -13.59 1.08
N GLU A 16 -6.43 -13.52 0.45
CA GLU A 16 -5.15 -13.54 1.18
C GLU A 16 -4.88 -12.22 1.92
N LYS A 17 -5.05 -11.10 1.23
CA LYS A 17 -4.75 -9.76 1.75
C LYS A 17 -5.36 -8.67 0.89
N VAL A 18 -5.56 -7.51 1.50
CA VAL A 18 -5.90 -6.26 0.80
C VAL A 18 -4.75 -5.27 1.00
N VAL A 19 -4.26 -4.69 -0.08
CA VAL A 19 -3.19 -3.69 -0.01
C VAL A 19 -3.77 -2.33 -0.38
N VAL A 20 -3.68 -1.39 0.55
CA VAL A 20 -4.08 0.01 0.31
C VAL A 20 -2.80 0.83 0.15
N ASN A 21 -2.67 1.50 -0.98
CA ASN A 21 -1.49 2.27 -1.36
C ASN A 21 -1.90 3.68 -1.75
N VAL A 22 -1.25 4.67 -1.14
CA VAL A 22 -1.39 6.09 -1.47
C VAL A 22 -0.07 6.58 -2.03
N GLY A 23 -0.10 6.95 -3.31
CA GLY A 23 1.02 7.63 -3.97
C GLY A 23 0.91 9.13 -3.80
N CYS A 24 1.82 9.75 -3.06
CA CYS A 24 1.94 11.19 -2.94
C CYS A 24 3.08 11.68 -3.84
N GLY A 25 2.79 11.90 -5.12
CA GLY A 25 3.79 12.34 -6.12
C GLY A 25 4.55 13.60 -5.71
N ASP A 26 3.91 14.50 -4.96
CA ASP A 26 4.48 15.76 -4.48
C ASP A 26 5.15 15.66 -3.09
N ALA A 27 5.23 14.45 -2.51
CA ALA A 27 5.88 14.22 -1.20
C ALA A 27 7.38 14.55 -1.21
N ASN A 28 8.01 14.58 -2.39
CA ASN A 28 9.41 14.97 -2.54
C ASN A 28 9.61 16.49 -2.29
N THR A 29 8.64 17.31 -2.69
CA THR A 29 8.67 18.77 -2.47
C THR A 29 8.12 19.15 -1.11
N GLU A 30 7.10 18.44 -0.62
CA GLU A 30 6.48 18.72 0.68
C GLU A 30 6.32 17.46 1.53
N PRO A 31 7.29 17.18 2.42
CA PRO A 31 7.25 15.99 3.30
C PRO A 31 6.02 15.95 4.22
N ARG A 32 5.42 17.10 4.54
CA ARG A 32 4.23 17.20 5.40
C ARG A 32 3.01 16.49 4.80
N LEU A 33 2.87 16.50 3.47
CA LEU A 33 1.78 15.80 2.79
C LEU A 33 1.86 14.29 3.03
N LEU A 34 3.07 13.75 3.07
CA LEU A 34 3.30 12.33 3.37
C LEU A 34 2.92 12.01 4.82
N GLU A 35 3.28 12.87 5.77
CA GLU A 35 2.93 12.69 7.19
C GLU A 35 1.42 12.77 7.43
N ALA A 36 0.74 13.70 6.76
CA ALA A 36 -0.71 13.81 6.79
C ALA A 36 -1.37 12.55 6.22
N ALA A 37 -0.95 12.11 5.02
CA ALA A 37 -1.45 10.89 4.38
C ALA A 37 -1.20 9.64 5.25
N MET A 38 -0.05 9.53 5.90
CA MET A 38 0.24 8.44 6.84
C MET A 38 -0.67 8.47 8.07
N THR A 39 -1.01 9.66 8.56
CA THR A 39 -1.91 9.83 9.71
C THR A 39 -3.33 9.44 9.34
N GLU A 40 -3.85 9.97 8.24
CA GLU A 40 -5.19 9.67 7.74
C GLU A 40 -5.35 8.20 7.39
N LEU A 41 -4.40 7.63 6.65
CA LEU A 41 -4.42 6.20 6.31
C LEU A 41 -4.33 5.34 7.57
N GLY A 42 -3.60 5.79 8.60
CA GLY A 42 -3.55 5.13 9.90
C GLY A 42 -4.90 5.15 10.63
N VAL A 43 -5.61 6.27 10.59
CA VAL A 43 -6.96 6.40 11.18
C VAL A 43 -7.97 5.53 10.43
N ILE A 44 -7.93 5.53 9.10
CA ILE A 44 -8.87 4.75 8.27
C ILE A 44 -8.66 3.25 8.46
N THR A 45 -7.40 2.80 8.46
CA THR A 45 -7.08 1.36 8.43
C THR A 45 -6.78 0.77 9.81
N GLY A 46 -6.69 1.60 10.86
CA GLY A 46 -6.36 1.16 12.22
C GLY A 46 -4.96 0.54 12.36
N GLN A 47 -4.10 0.73 11.36
CA GLN A 47 -2.74 0.19 11.31
C GLN A 47 -1.77 1.28 10.88
N LYS A 48 -0.56 1.28 11.47
CA LYS A 48 0.49 2.23 11.11
C LYS A 48 0.97 1.97 9.66
N PRO A 49 0.81 2.92 8.72
CA PRO A 49 1.27 2.71 7.35
C PRO A 49 2.79 2.69 7.23
N SER A 50 3.29 1.98 6.24
CA SER A 50 4.72 1.92 5.89
C SER A 50 5.04 2.92 4.78
N SER A 51 6.09 3.72 4.95
CA SER A 51 6.59 4.62 3.92
C SER A 51 7.32 3.86 2.80
N ARG A 52 7.06 4.23 1.55
CA ARG A 52 7.67 3.65 0.36
C ARG A 52 8.70 4.59 -0.24
N ARG A 53 9.91 4.06 -0.37
CA ARG A 53 11.07 4.72 -0.98
C ARG A 53 11.11 4.48 -2.49
N ALA A 54 11.60 5.49 -3.20
CA ALA A 54 11.98 5.44 -4.60
C ALA A 54 13.00 4.31 -4.84
N ARG A 55 12.73 3.41 -5.79
CA ARG A 55 13.67 2.37 -6.23
C ARG A 55 14.61 2.83 -7.35
N LYS A 56 14.22 3.87 -8.08
CA LYS A 56 14.96 4.38 -9.24
C LYS A 56 14.93 5.90 -9.20
N SER A 57 16.01 6.51 -9.68
CA SER A 57 16.05 7.95 -9.92
C SER A 57 15.45 8.25 -11.30
N ILE A 58 14.51 9.19 -11.37
CA ILE A 58 13.84 9.59 -12.63
C ILE A 58 13.78 11.11 -12.70
N SER A 59 14.56 11.69 -13.62
CA SER A 59 14.73 13.14 -13.76
C SER A 59 13.42 13.88 -14.04
N ASN A 60 12.52 13.30 -14.84
CA ASN A 60 11.23 13.92 -15.18
C ASN A 60 10.33 14.15 -13.94
N PHE A 61 10.45 13.27 -12.93
CA PHE A 61 9.70 13.39 -11.67
C PHE A 61 10.53 14.06 -10.57
N LYS A 62 11.71 14.60 -10.91
CA LYS A 62 12.68 15.18 -9.96
C LYS A 62 13.02 14.23 -8.81
N LEU A 63 12.93 12.93 -9.05
CA LEU A 63 12.98 11.88 -8.04
C LEU A 63 14.38 11.28 -7.96
N ARG A 64 14.89 11.12 -6.74
CA ARG A 64 16.13 10.39 -6.44
C ARG A 64 15.83 9.08 -5.71
N GLU A 65 16.65 8.07 -5.95
CA GLU A 65 16.58 6.79 -5.23
C GLU A 65 16.66 7.01 -3.71
N GLY A 66 15.85 6.25 -2.97
CA GLY A 66 15.76 6.35 -1.51
C GLY A 66 14.82 7.41 -0.96
N GLN A 67 14.31 8.34 -1.79
CA GLN A 67 13.33 9.34 -1.35
C GLN A 67 11.97 8.73 -1.05
N ASN A 68 11.28 9.21 -0.02
CA ASN A 68 9.92 8.75 0.30
C ASN A 68 8.91 9.36 -0.68
N ILE A 69 8.06 8.53 -1.27
CA ILE A 69 7.07 8.93 -2.31
C ILE A 69 5.64 8.64 -1.86
N GLY A 70 5.44 7.66 -1.00
CA GLY A 70 4.09 7.24 -0.65
C GLY A 70 4.05 6.44 0.61
N CYS A 71 2.84 6.06 1.00
CA CYS A 71 2.58 5.19 2.13
C CYS A 71 1.67 4.05 1.70
N MET A 72 1.84 2.90 2.33
CA MET A 72 0.96 1.76 2.11
C MET A 72 0.74 0.97 3.38
N VAL A 73 -0.38 0.26 3.41
CA VAL A 73 -0.72 -0.68 4.47
C VAL A 73 -1.20 -1.98 3.84
N THR A 74 -0.96 -3.09 4.54
CA THR A 74 -1.38 -4.42 4.09
C THR A 74 -2.28 -5.01 5.16
N LEU A 75 -3.54 -5.13 4.80
CA LEU A 75 -4.63 -5.69 5.58
C LEU A 75 -4.69 -7.20 5.31
N ARG A 76 -4.79 -8.00 6.36
CA ARG A 76 -4.82 -9.47 6.33
C ARG A 76 -5.82 -9.96 7.36
N ASN A 77 -6.55 -11.02 7.02
CA ASN A 77 -7.55 -11.64 7.89
C ASN A 77 -8.57 -10.59 8.38
N ASP A 78 -8.70 -10.43 9.70
CA ASP A 78 -9.74 -9.61 10.34
C ASP A 78 -9.47 -8.10 10.29
N ARG A 79 -8.37 -7.67 9.66
CA ARG A 79 -8.00 -6.25 9.55
C ARG A 79 -7.57 -5.90 8.15
#